data_AF-A0A7S0V1J6-F1
#
_entry.id   AF-A0A7S0V1J6-F1
#
_cell.length_a   1.000
_cell.length_b   1.000
_cell.length_c   1.000
_cell.angle_alpha   90.00
_cell.angle_beta   90.00
_cell.angle_gamma   90.00
#
_symmetry.space_group_name_H-M   'P 1'
#
loop_
_entity.id
_entity.type
_entity.pdbx_description
1 polymer ?
#
loop_
_entity_poly.entity_id
_entity_poly.type
_entity_poly.pdbx_seq_one_letter_code
_entity_poly.pdbx_strand_id
1 'polypeptide(L)'
;GERSFSSSTHINKKGENKSGSSNKAKAALAASPYMAVDPKNKVGFRGWSRMALPLETCRIIEVAKPRIGESKPSAVTAEVTIDLASSRRRGGGGGGNRNGDGSASSPNSSNFIPYKDEWDKIRQHDVLFLLSVVPPSASSSSATPTTQKLGLAYLRGCEVIEVKDEKGQLLNDFTGRVRFEDSKPAEGSRRILTVALDTAQYQIDVDVATAAKEEVIGNTNNSSATNDIYASFNVLLRREARENNFKAVLESIRDLLHEEGLAAAPQAGEEGGE
;
A
#
# COMPACT_ATOMS: atom_id res chain seq x y z
N GLY A 1 0.45 -47.54 -50.61
CA GLY A 1 1.65 -47.73 -49.78
C GLY A 1 2.29 -46.38 -49.60
N GLU A 2 1.90 -45.67 -48.55
CA GLU A 2 2.33 -44.30 -48.29
C GLU A 2 3.00 -44.22 -46.92
N ARG A 3 4.11 -43.49 -46.90
CA ARG A 3 5.14 -43.50 -45.88
C ARG A 3 4.77 -42.60 -44.71
N SER A 4 5.02 -43.11 -43.51
CA SER A 4 5.05 -42.41 -42.23
C SER A 4 6.10 -41.29 -42.22
N PHE A 5 5.71 -40.09 -41.76
CA PHE A 5 6.62 -39.05 -41.28
C PHE A 5 6.24 -38.67 -39.85
N SER A 6 7.11 -39.00 -38.90
CA SER A 6 7.07 -38.50 -37.52
C SER A 6 7.77 -37.15 -37.46
N SER A 7 7.11 -36.12 -36.92
CA SER A 7 7.77 -34.89 -36.48
C SER A 7 7.56 -34.71 -34.98
N SER A 8 8.66 -34.91 -34.24
CA SER A 8 8.75 -34.70 -32.80
C SER A 8 8.90 -33.21 -32.53
N THR A 9 7.84 -32.57 -32.01
CA THR A 9 7.91 -31.20 -31.51
C THR A 9 8.13 -31.25 -30.01
N HIS A 10 9.34 -30.87 -29.57
CA HIS A 10 9.68 -30.67 -28.16
C HIS A 10 8.80 -29.55 -27.57
N ILE A 11 7.85 -29.93 -26.71
CA ILE A 11 7.08 -28.98 -25.89
C ILE A 11 7.98 -28.55 -24.73
N ASN A 12 8.60 -27.38 -24.88
CA ASN A 12 9.35 -26.74 -23.80
C ASN A 12 8.34 -26.24 -22.75
N LYS A 13 8.25 -26.95 -21.63
CA LYS A 13 7.31 -26.65 -20.54
C LYS A 13 7.83 -25.49 -19.69
N LYS A 14 6.91 -24.54 -19.47
CA LYS A 14 6.81 -23.59 -18.35
C LYS A 14 7.73 -22.36 -18.38
N GLY A 15 7.27 -21.37 -19.16
CA GLY A 15 7.29 -20.00 -18.67
C GLY A 15 6.33 -19.86 -17.49
N GLU A 16 6.87 -19.68 -16.29
CA GLU A 16 6.08 -19.19 -15.16
C GLU A 16 5.79 -17.70 -15.39
N ASN A 17 4.58 -17.39 -15.82
CA ASN A 17 4.03 -16.04 -15.73
C ASN A 17 3.97 -15.65 -14.25
N LYS A 18 4.99 -14.93 -13.78
CA LYS A 18 5.00 -14.28 -12.46
C LYS A 18 3.93 -13.19 -12.46
N SER A 19 2.70 -13.54 -12.07
CA SER A 19 1.66 -12.56 -11.80
C SER A 19 2.11 -11.67 -10.63
N GLY A 20 2.30 -10.38 -10.88
CA GLY A 20 2.81 -9.40 -9.89
C GLY A 20 1.97 -9.29 -8.61
N SER A 21 0.74 -9.82 -8.61
CA SER A 21 -0.10 -9.94 -7.42
C SER A 21 0.46 -10.93 -6.39
N SER A 22 1.13 -12.01 -6.85
CA SER A 22 1.71 -13.05 -5.98
C SER A 22 2.90 -12.55 -5.14
N ASN A 23 3.66 -11.57 -5.64
CA ASN A 23 4.81 -11.02 -4.93
C ASN A 23 4.40 -10.07 -3.78
N LYS A 24 3.31 -9.29 -3.97
CA LYS A 24 2.75 -8.42 -2.92
C LYS A 24 2.28 -9.23 -1.71
N ALA A 25 1.62 -10.35 -1.98
CA ALA A 25 1.12 -11.28 -0.97
C ALA A 25 2.26 -11.98 -0.20
N LYS A 26 3.37 -12.32 -0.87
CA LYS A 26 4.58 -12.87 -0.24
C LYS A 26 5.26 -11.88 0.72
N ALA A 27 5.30 -10.59 0.39
CA ALA A 27 5.90 -9.57 1.24
C ALA A 27 5.11 -9.39 2.56
N ALA A 28 3.78 -9.50 2.52
CA ALA A 28 2.94 -9.52 3.72
C ALA A 28 3.17 -10.80 4.55
N LEU A 29 3.36 -11.95 3.90
CA LEU A 29 3.72 -13.20 4.58
C LEU A 29 5.07 -13.12 5.29
N ALA A 30 6.06 -12.47 4.67
CA ALA A 30 7.38 -12.27 5.25
C ALA A 30 7.32 -11.45 6.56
N ALA A 31 6.35 -10.55 6.71
CA ALA A 31 6.10 -9.85 7.97
C ALA A 31 5.62 -10.79 9.10
N SER A 32 5.18 -12.02 8.78
CA SER A 32 4.78 -13.07 9.72
C SER A 32 3.79 -12.55 10.79
N PRO A 33 2.54 -12.25 10.40
CA PRO A 33 1.51 -11.75 11.32
C PRO A 33 1.18 -12.80 12.38
N TYR A 34 1.03 -12.37 13.63
CA TYR A 34 0.56 -13.18 14.76
C TYR A 34 -0.42 -12.36 15.60
N MET A 35 -1.32 -13.02 16.33
CA MET A 35 -2.15 -12.33 17.32
C MET A 35 -1.27 -11.99 18.53
N ALA A 36 -1.01 -10.70 18.77
CA ALA A 36 -0.28 -10.30 19.96
C ALA A 36 -1.18 -10.51 21.18
N VAL A 37 -0.59 -11.03 22.26
CA VAL A 37 -1.26 -11.19 23.55
C VAL A 37 -1.26 -9.84 24.27
N ASP A 38 -1.88 -8.85 23.64
CA ASP A 38 -2.10 -7.51 24.19
C ASP A 38 -3.58 -7.37 24.58
N PRO A 39 -3.93 -6.55 25.58
CA PRO A 39 -5.33 -6.30 25.96
C PRO A 39 -6.19 -5.69 24.83
N LYS A 40 -5.55 -5.23 23.74
CA LYS A 40 -6.21 -4.67 22.54
C LYS A 40 -6.29 -5.65 21.37
N ASN A 41 -5.88 -6.92 21.54
CA ASN A 41 -5.91 -7.95 20.50
C ASN A 41 -5.27 -7.49 19.16
N LYS A 42 -4.15 -6.75 19.26
CA LYS A 42 -3.47 -6.14 18.10
C LYS A 42 -2.73 -7.21 17.30
N VAL A 43 -2.72 -7.08 15.98
CA VAL A 43 -1.86 -7.92 15.13
C VAL A 43 -0.40 -7.53 15.34
N GLY A 44 0.40 -8.47 15.83
CA GLY A 44 1.86 -8.36 15.88
C GLY A 44 2.49 -8.91 14.61
N PHE A 45 3.71 -8.47 14.31
CA PHE A 45 4.49 -8.95 13.17
C PHE A 45 5.84 -9.45 13.68
N ARG A 46 6.14 -10.74 13.48
CA ARG A 46 7.37 -11.37 13.99
C ARG A 46 8.49 -11.37 12.95
N GLY A 47 8.11 -11.29 11.68
CA GLY A 47 9.02 -11.27 10.55
C GLY A 47 9.29 -9.84 10.09
N TRP A 48 10.22 -9.70 9.16
CA TRP A 48 10.58 -8.43 8.56
C TRP A 48 10.42 -8.53 7.05
N SER A 49 10.08 -7.40 6.42
CA SER A 49 9.97 -7.29 4.98
C SER A 49 10.61 -5.98 4.54
N ARG A 50 11.44 -6.04 3.50
CA ARG A 50 12.03 -4.84 2.87
C ARG A 50 10.95 -3.94 2.27
N MET A 51 9.85 -4.54 1.82
CA MET A 51 8.79 -3.86 1.06
C MET A 51 7.54 -3.60 1.89
N ALA A 52 7.38 -4.22 3.05
CA ALA A 52 6.21 -4.06 3.89
C ALA A 52 6.61 -3.70 5.32
N LEU A 53 5.96 -2.68 5.88
CA LEU A 53 6.15 -2.25 7.26
C LEU A 53 4.81 -2.23 8.01
N PRO A 54 4.82 -2.54 9.31
CA PRO A 54 3.63 -2.38 10.14
C PRO A 54 3.26 -0.89 10.25
N LEU A 55 1.96 -0.61 10.22
CA LEU A 55 1.45 0.73 10.46
C LEU A 55 1.41 1.05 11.96
N GLU A 56 1.90 2.22 12.33
CA GLU A 56 1.65 2.79 13.66
C GLU A 56 0.23 3.35 13.72
N THR A 57 -0.13 4.15 12.71
CA THR A 57 -1.47 4.74 12.55
C THR A 57 -1.85 4.85 11.06
N CYS A 58 -3.16 4.80 10.80
CA CYS A 58 -3.78 5.15 9.52
C CYS A 58 -5.12 5.81 9.83
N ARG A 59 -5.33 7.03 9.35
CA ARG A 59 -6.58 7.78 9.56
C ARG A 59 -6.93 8.60 8.35
N ILE A 60 -8.21 8.64 8.01
CA ILE A 60 -8.72 9.62 7.04
C ILE A 60 -8.66 10.99 7.71
N ILE A 61 -8.10 11.98 7.01
CA ILE A 61 -7.99 13.35 7.50
C ILE A 61 -9.03 14.25 6.85
N GLU A 62 -9.36 14.03 5.58
CA GLU A 62 -10.29 14.87 4.83
C GLU A 62 -11.02 14.05 3.76
N VAL A 63 -12.31 14.36 3.61
CA VAL A 63 -13.16 13.90 2.51
C VAL A 63 -13.79 15.13 1.88
N ALA A 64 -13.35 15.49 0.69
CA ALA A 64 -13.84 16.66 -0.03
C ALA A 64 -15.21 16.38 -0.67
N LYS A 65 -16.05 17.41 -0.78
CA LYS A 65 -17.38 17.29 -1.39
C LYS A 65 -17.28 16.80 -2.84
N PRO A 66 -18.25 16.01 -3.33
CA PRO A 66 -18.34 15.65 -4.74
C PRO A 66 -18.37 16.88 -5.65
N ARG A 67 -17.81 16.75 -6.85
CA ARG A 67 -18.02 17.75 -7.90
C ARG A 67 -19.47 17.68 -8.39
N ILE A 68 -19.94 18.77 -9.00
CA ILE A 68 -21.28 18.80 -9.59
C ILE A 68 -21.37 17.69 -10.66
N GLY A 69 -22.37 16.83 -10.53
CA GLY A 69 -22.59 15.69 -11.45
C GLY A 69 -21.82 14.42 -11.08
N GLU A 70 -20.95 14.43 -10.07
CA GLU A 70 -20.29 13.23 -9.56
C GLU A 70 -20.99 12.71 -8.28
N SER A 71 -21.06 11.39 -8.14
CA SER A 71 -21.59 10.73 -6.93
C SER A 71 -20.52 10.43 -5.88
N LYS A 72 -19.25 10.44 -6.27
CA LYS A 72 -18.09 10.15 -5.42
C LYS A 72 -17.44 11.45 -4.93
N PRO A 73 -16.72 11.44 -3.79
CA PRO A 73 -15.98 12.62 -3.33
C PRO A 73 -14.94 13.07 -4.35
N SER A 74 -14.63 14.37 -4.36
CA SER A 74 -13.63 14.92 -5.27
C SER A 74 -12.19 14.62 -4.85
N ALA A 75 -11.95 14.43 -3.55
CA ALA A 75 -10.68 14.01 -2.99
C ALA A 75 -10.91 13.30 -1.65
N VAL A 76 -10.06 12.33 -1.35
CA VAL A 76 -10.00 11.67 -0.04
C VAL A 76 -8.54 11.59 0.36
N THR A 77 -8.19 12.15 1.51
CA THR A 77 -6.82 12.16 2.00
C THR A 77 -6.74 11.44 3.35
N ALA A 78 -5.62 10.76 3.56
CA ALA A 78 -5.32 10.03 4.78
C ALA A 78 -3.91 10.33 5.27
N GLU A 79 -3.71 10.25 6.58
CA GLU A 79 -2.40 10.30 7.21
C GLU A 79 -2.02 8.90 7.67
N VAL A 80 -0.79 8.51 7.34
CA VAL A 80 -0.25 7.18 7.57
C VAL A 80 1.10 7.32 8.26
N THR A 81 1.26 6.70 9.43
CA THR A 81 2.52 6.74 10.18
C THR A 81 3.19 5.39 10.21
N ILE A 82 4.48 5.35 9.89
CA ILE A 82 5.35 4.18 10.01
C ILE A 82 6.57 4.51 10.86
N ASP A 83 7.09 3.49 11.54
CA ASP A 83 8.35 3.56 12.28
C ASP A 83 9.42 2.74 11.58
N LEU A 84 10.53 3.37 11.22
CA LEU A 84 11.71 2.76 10.59
C LEU A 84 12.74 2.26 11.61
N ALA A 85 12.44 2.33 12.91
CA ALA A 85 13.28 1.74 13.94
C ALA A 85 13.35 0.23 13.75
N SER A 86 14.54 -0.34 13.97
CA SER A 86 14.75 -1.78 13.87
C SER A 86 13.85 -2.48 14.89
N SER A 87 12.87 -3.25 14.40
CA SER A 87 12.18 -4.28 15.20
C SER A 87 13.10 -5.48 15.48
N ARG A 88 14.40 -5.24 15.72
CA ARG A 88 15.35 -6.25 16.14
C ARG A 88 15.34 -6.37 17.65
N ARG A 89 14.23 -6.83 18.22
CA ARG A 89 14.21 -7.31 19.61
C ARG A 89 13.34 -8.55 19.76
N ARG A 90 13.97 -9.71 19.55
CA ARG A 90 14.15 -10.78 20.56
C ARG A 90 14.60 -12.08 19.86
N GLY A 91 15.90 -12.17 19.61
CA GLY A 91 16.54 -13.36 19.04
C GLY A 91 18.07 -13.36 19.13
N GLY A 92 18.64 -12.63 20.09
CA GLY A 92 20.08 -12.60 20.36
C GLY A 92 20.32 -12.79 21.85
N GLY A 93 20.10 -14.01 22.33
CA GLY A 93 20.61 -14.41 23.63
C GLY A 93 22.13 -14.60 23.54
N GLY A 94 22.84 -13.93 24.44
CA GLY A 94 24.03 -14.45 25.11
C GLY A 94 25.29 -14.71 24.28
N GLY A 95 26.25 -13.79 24.37
CA GLY A 95 27.64 -14.02 23.95
C GLY A 95 28.47 -12.78 24.24
N GLY A 96 28.88 -12.61 25.48
CA GLY A 96 29.68 -11.46 25.90
C GLY A 96 31.06 -11.44 25.26
N ASN A 97 31.56 -10.25 24.99
CA ASN A 97 32.92 -9.92 25.39
C ASN A 97 33.05 -8.41 25.62
N ARG A 98 33.27 -8.04 26.88
CA ARG A 98 33.74 -6.71 27.28
C ARG A 98 35.25 -6.75 27.11
N ASN A 99 35.79 -6.00 26.15
CA ASN A 99 37.14 -5.48 26.20
C ASN A 99 37.11 -4.09 25.57
N GLY A 100 37.63 -3.12 26.32
CA GLY A 100 37.48 -1.70 26.05
C GLY A 100 38.45 -1.17 24.99
N ASP A 101 37.97 -0.13 24.32
CA ASP A 101 38.74 0.93 23.67
C ASP A 101 37.77 2.12 23.62
N GLY A 102 38.14 3.21 24.28
CA GLY A 102 37.41 4.46 24.26
C GLY A 102 37.87 5.31 23.10
N SER A 103 37.23 5.17 21.95
CA SER A 103 37.28 6.12 20.85
C SER A 103 35.85 6.49 20.46
N ALA A 104 35.54 7.80 20.60
CA ALA A 104 34.25 8.36 20.27
C ALA A 104 34.03 8.34 18.75
N SER A 105 33.49 7.23 18.24
CA SER A 105 33.13 7.09 16.83
C SER A 105 31.64 6.80 16.65
N SER A 106 30.96 7.81 16.12
CA SER A 106 29.68 7.76 15.39
C SER A 106 28.40 7.44 16.20
N PRO A 107 27.36 8.30 16.14
CA PRO A 107 26.08 8.02 16.77
C PRO A 107 25.36 6.91 16.01
N ASN A 108 25.54 5.68 16.51
CA ASN A 108 24.59 4.57 16.50
C ASN A 108 23.74 4.35 15.22
N SER A 109 24.37 3.86 14.15
CA SER A 109 23.68 3.34 12.96
C SER A 109 23.01 1.96 13.16
N SER A 110 23.09 1.38 14.36
CA SER A 110 22.69 -0.02 14.60
C SER A 110 21.21 -0.24 14.93
N ASN A 111 20.44 0.84 15.06
CA ASN A 111 19.05 0.82 15.51
C ASN A 111 18.01 1.00 14.40
N PHE A 112 18.40 1.08 13.13
CA PHE A 112 17.46 1.26 12.02
C PHE A 112 17.26 -0.04 11.23
N ILE A 113 16.15 -0.15 10.50
CA ILE A 113 15.99 -1.24 9.53
C ILE A 113 17.05 -1.08 8.40
N PRO A 114 17.59 -2.18 7.84
CA PRO A 114 18.63 -2.12 6.80
C PRO A 114 18.24 -1.39 5.52
N TYR A 115 16.95 -1.08 5.36
CA TYR A 115 16.37 -0.50 4.17
C TYR A 115 15.78 0.90 4.43
N LYS A 116 16.15 1.55 5.53
CA LYS A 116 15.68 2.90 5.89
C LYS A 116 15.83 3.87 4.72
N ASP A 117 17.01 3.89 4.10
CA ASP A 117 17.30 4.78 2.96
C ASP A 117 16.40 4.55 1.75
N GLU A 118 15.83 3.36 1.59
CA GLU A 118 14.88 3.09 0.52
C GLU A 118 13.47 3.56 0.83
N TRP A 119 13.08 3.50 2.10
CA TRP A 119 11.83 4.08 2.58
C TRP A 119 11.89 5.60 2.61
N ASP A 120 13.07 6.17 2.91
CA ASP A 120 13.32 7.62 2.83
C ASP A 120 13.31 8.15 1.38
N LYS A 121 13.47 7.27 0.38
CA LYS A 121 13.38 7.62 -1.05
C LYS A 121 11.98 7.60 -1.62
N ILE A 122 10.93 7.39 -0.80
CA ILE A 122 9.55 7.45 -1.26
C ILE A 122 9.22 8.89 -1.67
N ARG A 123 8.82 9.06 -2.94
CA ARG A 123 8.55 10.37 -3.53
C ARG A 123 7.06 10.67 -3.60
N GLN A 124 6.73 11.92 -3.88
CA GLN A 124 5.39 12.30 -4.30
C GLN A 124 4.99 11.48 -5.53
N HIS A 125 3.71 11.15 -5.63
CA HIS A 125 3.11 10.33 -6.68
C HIS A 125 3.52 8.85 -6.65
N ASP A 126 4.40 8.42 -5.74
CA ASP A 126 4.63 7.00 -5.54
C ASP A 126 3.34 6.33 -5.05
N VAL A 127 3.00 5.21 -5.68
CA VAL A 127 1.85 4.42 -5.29
C VAL A 127 2.26 3.38 -4.24
N LEU A 128 1.57 3.39 -3.11
CA LEU A 128 1.70 2.44 -2.01
C LEU A 128 0.38 1.66 -1.82
N PHE A 129 0.43 0.62 -0.99
CA PHE A 129 -0.72 -0.22 -0.69
C PHE A 129 -0.94 -0.32 0.81
N LEU A 130 -2.17 -0.06 1.24
CA LEU A 130 -2.66 -0.24 2.60
C LEU A 130 -3.31 -1.63 2.71
N LEU A 131 -2.84 -2.42 3.68
CA LEU A 131 -3.29 -3.79 3.88
C LEU A 131 -3.84 -3.96 5.30
N SER A 132 -4.94 -4.70 5.40
CA SER A 132 -5.45 -5.23 6.66
C SER A 132 -5.17 -6.72 6.69
N VAL A 133 -4.23 -7.13 7.54
CA VAL A 133 -3.83 -8.53 7.68
C VAL A 133 -4.31 -9.03 9.03
N VAL A 134 -5.08 -10.11 9.03
CA VAL A 134 -5.55 -10.83 10.22
C VAL A 134 -4.87 -12.20 10.23
N PRO A 135 -4.12 -12.56 11.28
CA PRO A 135 -3.53 -13.89 11.46
C PRO A 135 -4.54 -14.99 11.12
N PRO A 136 -4.15 -15.98 10.29
CA PRO A 136 -5.04 -17.08 9.96
C PRO A 136 -5.42 -17.84 11.23
N SER A 137 -6.71 -18.05 11.45
CA SER A 137 -7.19 -18.91 12.53
C SER A 137 -6.63 -20.33 12.31
N ALA A 138 -6.24 -21.01 13.39
CA ALA A 138 -5.59 -22.32 13.36
C ALA A 138 -6.39 -23.44 12.65
N SER A 139 -7.66 -23.17 12.29
CA SER A 139 -8.55 -24.07 11.56
C SER A 139 -8.48 -23.96 10.03
N SER A 140 -7.60 -23.14 9.45
CA SER A 140 -7.55 -22.97 7.98
C SER A 140 -7.06 -24.24 7.27
N SER A 141 -7.97 -24.92 6.56
CA SER A 141 -7.66 -26.12 5.78
C SER A 141 -6.76 -25.81 4.57
N SER A 142 -6.07 -26.83 4.06
CA SER A 142 -5.13 -26.72 2.93
C SER A 142 -5.78 -26.28 1.60
N ALA A 143 -7.12 -26.33 1.50
CA ALA A 143 -7.89 -25.93 0.32
C ALA A 143 -8.30 -24.44 0.30
N THR A 144 -7.93 -23.66 1.33
CA THR A 144 -8.28 -22.23 1.38
C THR A 144 -7.55 -21.41 0.28
N PRO A 145 -8.23 -20.41 -0.31
CA PRO A 145 -7.62 -19.50 -1.27
C PRO A 145 -6.40 -18.82 -0.67
N THR A 146 -5.40 -18.52 -1.50
CA THR A 146 -4.11 -17.99 -1.06
C THR A 146 -4.24 -16.73 -0.20
N THR A 147 -5.24 -15.88 -0.46
CA THR A 147 -5.54 -14.68 0.34
C THR A 147 -5.89 -15.01 1.80
N GLN A 148 -6.66 -16.07 2.04
CA GLN A 148 -7.09 -16.49 3.36
C GLN A 148 -5.95 -17.19 4.13
N LYS A 149 -5.09 -17.95 3.44
CA LYS A 149 -3.85 -18.49 4.01
C LYS A 149 -2.88 -17.41 4.46
N LEU A 150 -2.88 -16.28 3.76
CA LEU A 150 -2.05 -15.11 4.06
C LEU A 150 -2.67 -14.19 5.10
N GLY A 151 -3.94 -14.41 5.46
CA GLY A 151 -4.64 -13.54 6.39
C GLY A 151 -5.02 -12.18 5.81
N LEU A 152 -4.98 -11.97 4.49
CA LEU A 152 -5.29 -10.68 3.88
C LEU A 152 -6.81 -10.46 3.88
N ALA A 153 -7.28 -9.48 4.65
CA ALA A 153 -8.68 -9.08 4.72
C ALA A 153 -9.01 -7.96 3.72
N TYR A 154 -8.21 -6.89 3.70
CA TYR A 154 -8.43 -5.73 2.83
C TYR A 154 -7.13 -5.25 2.18
N LEU A 155 -7.25 -4.68 0.98
CA LEU A 155 -6.17 -4.07 0.21
C LEU A 155 -6.70 -2.80 -0.47
N ARG A 156 -6.06 -1.66 -0.23
CA ARG A 156 -6.34 -0.41 -0.96
C ARG A 156 -5.05 0.22 -1.47
N GLY A 157 -5.13 0.85 -2.64
CA GLY A 157 -4.04 1.67 -3.16
C GLY A 157 -4.12 3.09 -2.60
N CYS A 158 -2.96 3.70 -2.38
CA CYS A 158 -2.87 5.11 -2.07
C CYS A 158 -1.69 5.73 -2.81
N GLU A 159 -1.76 7.03 -3.07
CA GLU A 159 -0.70 7.80 -3.71
C GLU A 159 -0.10 8.78 -2.70
N VAL A 160 1.22 8.86 -2.64
CA VAL A 160 1.91 9.76 -1.72
C VAL A 160 1.78 11.21 -2.17
N ILE A 161 1.26 12.06 -1.29
CA ILE A 161 1.20 13.52 -1.47
C ILE A 161 2.39 14.17 -0.78
N GLU A 162 2.60 13.87 0.51
CA GLU A 162 3.70 14.42 1.31
C GLU A 162 4.32 13.34 2.18
N VAL A 163 5.61 13.49 2.48
CA VAL A 163 6.32 12.68 3.47
C VAL A 163 7.01 13.63 4.44
N LYS A 164 6.75 13.47 5.74
CA LYS A 164 7.36 14.23 6.82
C LYS A 164 8.13 13.29 7.76
N ASP A 165 9.17 13.81 8.37
CA ASP A 165 9.90 13.12 9.43
C ASP A 165 9.22 13.28 10.81
N GLU A 166 9.87 12.78 11.86
CA GLU A 166 9.34 12.83 13.23
C GLU A 166 9.17 14.26 13.77
N LYS A 167 9.94 15.23 13.24
CA LYS A 167 9.85 16.65 13.62
C LYS A 167 8.89 17.44 12.72
N GLY A 168 8.25 16.78 11.76
CA GLY A 168 7.36 17.42 10.79
C GLY A 168 8.12 18.08 9.63
N GLN A 169 9.43 17.87 9.49
CA GLN A 169 10.18 18.36 8.35
C GLN A 169 9.77 17.58 7.10
N LEU A 170 9.46 18.31 6.03
CA LEU A 170 9.10 17.73 4.74
C LEU A 170 10.34 17.09 4.09
N LEU A 171 10.21 15.82 3.67
CA LEU A 171 11.25 15.04 3.01
C LEU A 171 11.15 15.06 1.48
N ASN A 172 9.97 15.40 0.94
CA ASN A 172 9.73 15.49 -0.51
C ASN A 172 9.72 16.94 -0.99
N ASP A 173 10.38 17.20 -2.11
CA ASP A 173 10.42 18.52 -2.78
C ASP A 173 9.71 18.47 -4.13
N PHE A 174 8.52 19.08 -4.18
CA PHE A 174 7.91 19.58 -5.42
C PHE A 174 7.23 20.95 -5.20
N THR A 175 7.14 21.40 -3.95
CA THR A 175 6.58 22.72 -3.61
C THR A 175 7.60 23.84 -3.84
N GLY A 176 8.86 23.51 -4.17
CA GLY A 176 9.98 24.46 -4.27
C GLY A 176 10.37 25.06 -2.91
N ARG A 177 9.83 24.51 -1.81
CA ARG A 177 10.04 25.02 -0.44
C ARG A 177 11.35 24.57 0.17
N VAL A 178 11.96 23.50 -0.33
CA VAL A 178 13.24 22.97 0.17
C VAL A 178 14.12 22.70 -1.04
N ARG A 179 15.16 23.52 -1.25
CA ARG A 179 16.12 23.24 -2.33
C ARG A 179 16.83 21.92 -2.05
N PHE A 180 17.19 21.17 -3.10
CA PHE A 180 17.96 19.93 -2.97
C PHE A 180 19.23 20.11 -2.12
N GLU A 181 19.90 21.27 -2.27
CA GLU A 181 21.08 21.67 -1.49
C GLU A 181 20.80 21.85 0.02
N ASP A 182 19.56 22.17 0.40
CA ASP A 182 19.13 22.41 1.78
C ASP A 182 18.46 21.17 2.41
N SER A 183 18.40 20.05 1.66
CA SER A 183 17.75 18.82 2.10
C SER A 183 18.54 18.18 3.24
N LYS A 184 18.05 18.35 4.46
CA LYS A 184 18.62 17.70 5.65
C LYS A 184 18.26 16.22 5.66
N PRO A 185 19.15 15.35 6.18
CA PRO A 185 18.79 13.96 6.42
C PRO A 185 17.59 13.90 7.36
N ALA A 186 16.66 12.99 7.05
CA ALA A 186 15.45 12.81 7.85
C ALA A 186 15.76 12.52 9.31
N GLU A 187 15.15 13.28 10.22
CA GLU A 187 15.37 13.13 11.65
C GLU A 187 14.43 12.08 12.25
N GLY A 188 14.96 11.32 13.23
CA GLY A 188 14.21 10.27 13.88
C GLY A 188 13.91 9.06 12.98
N SER A 189 13.14 8.11 13.52
CA SER A 189 12.77 6.87 12.84
C SER A 189 11.38 6.92 12.23
N ARG A 190 10.50 7.81 12.70
CA ARG A 190 9.14 7.91 12.20
C ARG A 190 9.04 8.64 10.87
N ARG A 191 8.12 8.18 10.03
CA ARG A 191 7.67 8.87 8.82
C ARG A 191 6.17 9.03 8.87
N ILE A 192 5.72 10.25 8.60
CA ILE A 192 4.31 10.63 8.53
C ILE A 192 4.01 10.96 7.08
N LEU A 193 3.21 10.11 6.43
CA LEU A 193 2.86 10.24 5.03
C LEU A 193 1.44 10.77 4.90
N THR A 194 1.26 11.86 4.16
CA THR A 194 -0.05 12.27 3.67
C THR A 194 -0.27 11.59 2.33
N VAL A 195 -1.36 10.85 2.19
CA VAL A 195 -1.66 10.06 0.99
C VAL A 195 -3.05 10.37 0.44
N ALA A 196 -3.21 10.33 -0.88
CA ALA A 196 -4.49 10.35 -1.56
C ALA A 196 -5.04 8.91 -1.69
N LEU A 197 -6.30 8.72 -1.33
CA LEU A 197 -7.04 7.48 -1.55
C LEU A 197 -7.86 7.57 -2.84
N ASP A 198 -8.17 6.42 -3.44
CA ASP A 198 -9.06 6.38 -4.60
C ASP A 198 -10.50 6.72 -4.19
N THR A 199 -11.06 7.75 -4.84
CA THR A 199 -12.37 8.31 -4.48
C THR A 199 -13.54 7.40 -4.85
N ALA A 200 -13.44 6.68 -5.98
CA ALA A 200 -14.47 5.75 -6.41
C ALA A 200 -14.51 4.54 -5.48
N GLN A 201 -13.34 4.00 -5.14
CA GLN A 201 -13.20 2.90 -4.20
C GLN A 201 -13.66 3.30 -2.79
N TYR A 202 -13.37 4.54 -2.36
CA TYR A 202 -13.89 5.06 -1.10
C TYR A 202 -15.41 5.11 -1.07
N GLN A 203 -16.04 5.58 -2.15
CA GLN A 203 -17.49 5.60 -2.24
C GLN A 203 -18.09 4.19 -2.15
N ILE A 204 -17.53 3.24 -2.91
CA ILE A 204 -17.96 1.83 -2.86
C ILE A 204 -17.84 1.26 -1.43
N ASP A 205 -16.75 1.56 -0.73
CA ASP A 205 -16.50 1.06 0.62
C ASP A 205 -17.51 1.64 1.63
N VAL A 206 -17.85 2.93 1.49
CA VAL A 206 -18.89 3.58 2.29
C VAL A 206 -20.25 2.96 2.00
N ASP A 207 -20.61 2.79 0.73
CA ASP A 207 -21.91 2.23 0.33
C ASP A 207 -22.11 0.81 0.86
N VAL A 208 -21.06 -0.02 0.80
CA VAL A 208 -21.06 -1.38 1.39
C VAL A 208 -21.22 -1.32 2.91
N ALA A 209 -20.50 -0.40 3.57
CA ALA A 209 -20.59 -0.25 5.03
C ALA A 209 -21.97 0.26 5.47
N THR A 210 -22.62 1.13 4.69
CA THR A 210 -23.98 1.61 4.96
C THR A 210 -25.02 0.52 4.74
N ALA A 211 -24.91 -0.25 3.66
CA ALA A 211 -25.82 -1.38 3.41
C ALA A 211 -25.73 -2.44 4.51
N ALA A 212 -24.51 -2.77 4.96
CA ALA A 212 -24.30 -3.70 6.07
C ALA A 212 -24.86 -3.16 7.41
N LYS A 213 -24.84 -1.83 7.62
CA LYS A 213 -25.47 -1.20 8.79
C LYS A 213 -26.98 -1.34 8.75
N GLU A 214 -27.59 -1.13 7.60
CA GLU A 214 -29.05 -1.21 7.42
C GLU A 214 -29.59 -2.63 7.66
N GLU A 215 -28.86 -3.66 7.22
CA GLU A 215 -29.23 -5.07 7.47
C GLU A 215 -29.22 -5.43 8.98
N VAL A 216 -28.28 -4.87 9.74
CA VAL A 216 -28.11 -5.16 11.18
C VAL A 216 -29.18 -4.48 12.05
N ILE A 217 -29.78 -3.37 11.61
CA ILE A 217 -30.88 -2.70 12.34
C ILE A 217 -32.12 -3.61 12.48
N GLY A 218 -32.26 -4.65 11.63
CA GLY A 218 -33.31 -5.66 11.74
C GLY A 218 -33.05 -6.80 12.77
N ASN A 219 -31.82 -6.98 13.25
CA ASN A 219 -31.42 -8.08 14.15
C ASN A 219 -30.62 -7.56 15.36
N THR A 220 -31.31 -7.22 16.45
CA THR A 220 -30.81 -6.45 17.61
C THR A 220 -29.82 -7.14 18.56
N ASN A 221 -29.21 -8.27 18.22
CA ASN A 221 -28.43 -9.06 19.19
C ASN A 221 -26.95 -9.27 18.83
N ASN A 222 -26.43 -8.63 17.77
CA ASN A 222 -25.01 -8.77 17.44
C ASN A 222 -24.43 -7.44 16.95
N SER A 223 -24.03 -6.58 17.89
CA SER A 223 -23.29 -5.35 17.64
C SER A 223 -21.83 -5.67 17.25
N SER A 224 -21.63 -6.51 16.24
CA SER A 224 -20.32 -6.67 15.63
C SER A 224 -20.06 -5.37 14.87
N ALA A 225 -19.21 -4.53 15.47
CA ALA A 225 -18.87 -3.19 15.01
C ALA A 225 -18.76 -3.16 13.49
N THR A 226 -19.59 -2.34 12.85
CA THR A 226 -19.60 -2.12 11.41
C THR A 226 -18.17 -1.77 11.01
N ASN A 227 -17.51 -2.70 10.31
CA ASN A 227 -16.07 -2.73 10.27
C ASN A 227 -15.56 -1.60 9.37
N ASP A 228 -15.12 -0.50 9.97
CA ASP A 228 -14.48 0.59 9.25
C ASP A 228 -13.16 0.08 8.66
N ILE A 229 -13.17 -0.19 7.36
CA ILE A 229 -12.05 -0.75 6.60
C ILE A 229 -10.80 0.13 6.81
N TYR A 230 -10.97 1.46 6.84
CA TYR A 230 -9.85 2.40 6.93
C TYR A 230 -9.19 2.41 8.32
N ALA A 231 -9.96 2.08 9.36
CA ALA A 231 -9.44 1.86 10.71
C ALA A 231 -8.76 0.50 10.88
N SER A 232 -9.01 -0.46 9.98
CA SER A 232 -8.50 -1.83 10.08
C SER A 232 -7.09 -2.03 9.48
N PHE A 233 -6.57 -1.06 8.72
CA PHE A 233 -5.27 -1.19 8.07
C PHE A 233 -4.13 -1.29 9.09
N ASN A 234 -3.24 -2.24 8.88
CA ASN A 234 -2.14 -2.52 9.80
C ASN A 234 -0.78 -2.78 9.12
N VAL A 235 -0.72 -2.77 7.78
CA VAL A 235 0.51 -2.90 6.99
C VAL A 235 0.52 -1.90 5.84
N LEU A 236 1.66 -1.21 5.67
CA LEU A 236 1.99 -0.42 4.48
C LEU A 236 2.94 -1.22 3.60
N LEU A 237 2.57 -1.37 2.33
CA LEU A 237 3.36 -2.09 1.34
C LEU A 237 3.78 -1.15 0.21
N ARG A 238 5.08 -1.09 -0.03
CA ARG A 238 5.70 -0.41 -1.17
C ARG A 238 5.89 -1.39 -2.34
N ARG A 239 5.98 -0.86 -3.57
CA ARG A 239 6.40 -1.60 -4.77
C ARG A 239 7.77 -1.10 -5.23
N GLU A 240 8.52 -1.93 -5.96
CA GLU A 240 9.77 -1.49 -6.57
C GLU A 240 9.53 -0.34 -7.56
N ALA A 241 10.33 0.72 -7.46
CA ALA A 241 10.13 1.96 -8.22
C ALA A 241 10.11 1.73 -9.75
N ARG A 242 10.89 0.76 -10.27
CA ARG A 242 10.94 0.43 -11.70
C ARG A 242 9.60 -0.06 -12.26
N GLU A 243 8.73 -0.60 -11.42
CA GLU A 243 7.46 -1.16 -11.84
C GLU A 243 6.25 -0.33 -11.36
N ASN A 244 6.47 0.85 -10.77
CA ASN A 244 5.42 1.61 -10.10
C ASN A 244 4.73 2.67 -10.97
N ASN A 245 4.64 2.45 -12.29
CA ASN A 245 4.12 3.46 -13.24
C ASN A 245 2.67 3.20 -13.70
N PHE A 246 2.01 2.15 -13.20
CA PHE A 246 0.70 1.73 -13.71
C PHE A 246 -0.39 2.79 -13.52
N LYS A 247 -0.36 3.55 -12.41
CA LYS A 247 -1.36 4.61 -12.15
C LYS A 247 -1.24 5.74 -13.17
N ALA A 248 -0.02 6.28 -13.35
CA ALA A 248 0.24 7.36 -14.30
C ALA A 248 -0.15 6.96 -15.74
N VAL A 249 0.11 5.71 -16.13
CA VAL A 249 -0.31 5.19 -17.44
C VAL A 249 -1.85 5.13 -17.54
N LEU A 250 -2.55 4.58 -16.55
CA LEU A 250 -4.01 4.50 -16.56
C LEU A 250 -4.69 5.87 -16.52
N GLU A 251 -4.09 6.82 -15.79
CA GLU A 251 -4.54 8.21 -15.74
C GLU A 251 -4.36 8.88 -17.10
N SER A 252 -3.21 8.74 -17.75
CA SER A 252 -3.02 9.27 -19.11
C SER A 252 -4.00 8.68 -20.13
N ILE A 253 -4.31 7.38 -20.06
CA ILE A 253 -5.32 6.75 -20.93
C ILE A 253 -6.70 7.32 -20.63
N ARG A 254 -7.04 7.51 -19.36
CA ARG A 254 -8.31 8.11 -18.95
C ARG A 254 -8.42 9.54 -19.50
N ASP A 255 -7.38 10.35 -19.35
CA ASP A 255 -7.38 11.73 -19.80
C ASP A 255 -7.56 11.80 -21.32
N LEU A 256 -6.84 10.97 -22.08
CA LEU A 256 -7.01 10.85 -23.54
C LEU A 256 -8.47 10.51 -23.93
N LEU A 257 -9.10 9.55 -23.26
CA LEU A 257 -10.48 9.17 -23.54
C LEU A 257 -11.48 10.30 -23.25
N HIS A 258 -11.20 11.16 -22.27
CA HIS A 258 -12.06 12.31 -21.98
C HIS A 258 -11.81 13.49 -22.94
N GLU A 259 -10.57 13.65 -23.43
CA GLU A 259 -10.22 14.66 -24.44
C GLU A 259 -10.83 14.35 -25.82
N GLU A 260 -10.82 13.09 -26.26
CA GLU A 260 -11.39 12.68 -27.55
C GLU A 260 -12.91 12.88 -27.62
N GLY A 261 -13.62 12.77 -26.49
CA GLY A 261 -15.05 13.04 -26.40
C GLY A 261 -15.45 14.50 -26.66
N LEU A 262 -14.51 15.45 -26.52
CA LEU A 262 -14.72 16.88 -26.78
C LEU A 262 -14.32 17.30 -28.19
N ALA A 263 -13.41 16.57 -28.85
CA ALA A 263 -12.92 16.89 -30.20
C ALA A 263 -13.84 16.39 -31.33
N ALA A 264 -14.77 15.48 -31.05
CA ALA A 264 -15.69 14.90 -32.03
C ALA A 264 -17.04 15.65 -32.12
N ALA A 265 -17.01 16.96 -32.37
CA ALA A 265 -18.20 17.67 -32.87
C ALA A 265 -18.16 17.66 -34.41
N PRO A 266 -19.22 17.20 -35.11
CA PRO A 266 -19.21 17.14 -36.57
C PRO A 266 -19.23 18.56 -37.14
N GLN A 267 -18.30 18.86 -38.06
CA GLN A 267 -18.43 20.04 -38.90
C GLN A 267 -19.73 19.90 -39.70
N ALA A 268 -20.65 20.84 -39.45
CA ALA A 268 -21.93 20.94 -40.09
C ALA A 268 -21.77 21.01 -41.61
N GLY A 269 -22.65 20.29 -42.33
CA GLY A 269 -22.84 20.52 -43.75
C GLY A 269 -23.51 21.87 -43.97
N GLU A 270 -23.03 22.61 -44.96
CA GLU A 270 -23.78 23.58 -45.76
C GLU A 270 -22.88 24.13 -46.88
N GLU A 271 -22.89 23.47 -48.04
CA GLU A 271 -22.72 24.07 -49.37
C GLU A 271 -23.45 23.13 -50.32
N GLY A 272 -24.44 23.49 -51.13
CA GLY A 272 -25.08 24.75 -51.46
C GLY A 272 -25.94 24.37 -52.67
N GLY A 273 -27.25 24.36 -52.50
CA GLY A 273 -28.17 24.20 -53.61
C GLY A 273 -28.44 25.56 -54.22
N GLU A 274 -28.02 25.74 -55.47
CA GLU A 274 -28.73 26.43 -56.56
C GLU A 274 -28.08 26.06 -57.90
#